data_AF-A0A9C9W6L6-F1
#
_entry.id   AF-A0A9C9W6L6-F1
#
_cell.length_a   1.000
_cell.length_b   1.000
_cell.length_c   1.000
_cell.angle_alpha   90.00
_cell.angle_beta   90.00
_cell.angle_gamma   90.00
#
_symmetry.space_group_name_H-M   'P 1'
#
loop_
_entity.id
_entity.type
_entity.pdbx_description
1 polymer ?
#
loop_
_entity_poly.entity_id
_entity_poly.type
_entity_poly.pdbx_seq_one_letter_code
_entity_poly.pdbx_strand_id
1 'polypeptide(L)' 'MSPADIPSEIAIGGIYFPPILFAIALGTLLAAIIARLLNRFGLTRFIWHPPLFFVALTVLCTRLVTLLLIPV' A
#
# COMPACT_ATOMS: atom_id res chain seq x y z
N MET A 1 -20.14 -22.26 -12.08
CA MET A 1 -18.84 -21.70 -11.64
C MET A 1 -18.82 -20.27 -12.13
N SER A 2 -19.04 -19.30 -11.24
CA SER A 2 -19.11 -17.88 -11.63
C SER A 2 -17.71 -17.41 -12.04
N PRO A 3 -17.50 -16.67 -13.14
CA PRO A 3 -16.18 -16.22 -13.59
C PRO A 3 -15.51 -15.15 -12.68
N ALA A 4 -16.07 -14.89 -11.50
CA ALA A 4 -15.73 -13.74 -10.65
C ALA A 4 -14.53 -13.97 -9.71
N ASP A 5 -14.01 -15.20 -9.61
CA ASP A 5 -12.92 -15.56 -8.69
C ASP A 5 -11.66 -15.99 -9.45
N ILE A 6 -11.28 -15.28 -10.51
CA ILE A 6 -9.91 -15.37 -11.00
C ILE A 6 -9.11 -14.39 -10.12
N PRO A 7 -8.35 -14.84 -9.11
CA PRO A 7 -7.45 -13.94 -8.42
C PRO A 7 -6.59 -13.29 -9.51
N SER A 8 -6.40 -11.97 -9.49
CA SER A 8 -5.59 -11.25 -10.47
C SER A 8 -4.15 -11.77 -10.45
N GLU A 9 -3.91 -12.90 -11.09
CA GLU A 9 -2.64 -13.60 -11.19
C GLU A 9 -1.83 -12.86 -12.24
N ILE A 10 -0.99 -11.94 -11.77
CA ILE A 10 -0.10 -11.20 -12.64
C ILE A 10 1.09 -12.12 -12.92
N ALA A 11 1.06 -12.79 -14.07
CA ALA A 11 2.16 -13.63 -14.55
C ALA A 11 3.10 -12.81 -15.44
N ILE A 12 4.38 -12.70 -15.05
CA ILE A 12 5.42 -12.02 -15.83
C ILE A 12 6.52 -13.03 -16.14
N GLY A 13 6.74 -13.31 -17.43
CA GLY A 13 7.79 -14.25 -17.86
C GLY A 13 7.61 -15.69 -17.32
N GLY A 14 6.39 -16.09 -17.01
CA GLY A 14 6.08 -17.40 -16.39
C GLY A 14 6.20 -17.44 -14.87
N ILE A 15 6.56 -16.32 -14.22
CA ILE A 15 6.60 -16.18 -12.77
C ILE A 15 5.29 -15.55 -12.29
N TYR A 16 4.61 -16.22 -11.37
CA TYR A 16 3.35 -15.75 -10.79
C TYR A 16 3.60 -14.80 -9.63
N PHE A 17 3.04 -13.59 -9.73
CA PHE A 17 3.09 -12.59 -8.66
C PHE A 17 1.70 -12.35 -8.06
N PRO A 18 1.56 -12.38 -6.72
CA PRO A 18 0.32 -12.02 -6.05
C PRO A 18 0.01 -10.53 -6.29
N PRO A 19 -1.24 -10.16 -6.59
CA PRO A 19 -1.63 -8.76 -6.78
C PRO A 19 -1.45 -7.93 -5.50
N ILE A 20 -1.58 -8.57 -4.32
CA ILE A 20 -1.35 -7.93 -3.03
C ILE A 20 0.10 -7.49 -2.82
N LEU A 21 1.06 -8.15 -3.50
CA LEU A 21 2.48 -7.79 -3.45
C LEU A 21 2.69 -6.39 -4.03
N PHE A 22 2.06 -6.11 -5.17
CA PHE A 22 2.05 -4.78 -5.77
C PHE A 22 1.31 -3.76 -4.91
N ALA A 23 0.18 -4.16 -4.29
CA ALA A 23 -0.57 -3.27 -3.43
C ALA A 23 0.23 -2.82 -2.19
N ILE A 24 0.97 -3.75 -1.55
CA ILE A 24 1.85 -3.44 -0.42
C ILE A 24 3.05 -2.61 -0.89
N ALA A 25 3.66 -2.94 -2.03
CA ALA A 25 4.79 -2.18 -2.56
C ALA A 25 4.41 -0.73 -2.89
N LEU A 26 3.27 -0.51 -3.55
CA LEU A 26 2.77 0.82 -3.85
C LEU A 26 2.29 1.54 -2.58
N GLY A 27 1.61 0.83 -1.67
CA GLY A 27 1.14 1.37 -0.40
C GLY A 27 2.28 1.84 0.50
N THR A 28 3.35 1.07 0.61
CA THR A 28 4.59 1.44 1.35
C THR A 28 5.31 2.62 0.71
N LEU A 29 5.42 2.65 -0.63
CA LEU A 29 6.03 3.76 -1.35
C LEU A 29 5.25 5.07 -1.13
N LEU A 30 3.93 5.02 -1.26
CA LEU A 30 3.06 6.16 -1.02
C LEU A 30 3.16 6.63 0.44
N ALA A 31 3.20 5.68 1.37
CA ALA A 31 3.35 5.97 2.78
C ALA A 31 4.70 6.64 3.11
N ALA A 32 5.78 6.20 2.47
CA ALA A 32 7.09 6.82 2.60
C ALA A 32 7.11 8.26 2.06
N ILE A 33 6.45 8.52 0.94
CA ILE A 33 6.34 9.88 0.37
C ILE A 33 5.58 10.79 1.34
N ILE A 34 4.43 10.35 1.84
CA ILE A 34 3.61 11.13 2.79
C ILE A 34 4.36 11.35 4.10
N ALA A 35 5.04 10.32 4.63
CA ALA A 35 5.85 10.44 5.85
C ALA A 35 7.01 11.43 5.67
N ARG A 36 7.70 11.42 4.53
CA ARG A 36 8.73 12.42 4.20
C ARG A 36 8.15 13.82 4.09
N LEU A 37 6.96 13.95 3.49
CA LEU A 37 6.28 15.23 3.34
C LEU A 37 5.87 15.80 4.70
N LEU A 38 5.29 14.97 5.58
CA LEU A 38 4.96 15.34 6.95
C LEU A 38 6.19 15.73 7.78
N ASN A 39 7.30 15.02 7.59
CA ASN A 39 8.58 15.40 8.20
C ASN A 39 9.05 16.77 7.72
N ARG A 40 8.86 17.08 6.43
CA ARG A 40 9.23 18.39 5.87
C ARG A 40 8.37 19.53 6.42
N PHE A 41 7.09 19.27 6.71
CA PHE A 41 6.18 20.26 7.32
C PHE A 41 6.37 20.41 8.84
N GLY A 42 7.30 19.68 9.45
CA GLY A 42 7.53 19.73 10.90
C GLY A 42 6.39 19.11 11.72
N LEU A 43 5.45 18.41 11.08
CA LEU A 43 4.32 17.74 11.75
C LEU A 43 4.77 16.56 12.62
N THR A 44 5.99 16.07 12.43
CA THR A 44 6.60 15.04 13.29
C THR A 44 6.68 15.45 14.76
N ARG A 45 6.67 16.76 15.05
CA ARG A 45 6.55 17.31 16.41
C ARG A 45 5.27 16.87 17.13
N PHE A 46 4.19 16.63 16.40
CA PHE A 46 2.89 16.22 16.96
C PHE A 46 2.71 14.70 17.02
N ILE A 47 3.66 13.94 16.47
CA ILE A 47 3.58 12.48 16.38
C ILE A 47 4.36 11.88 17.55
N TRP A 48 3.63 11.26 18.49
CA TRP A 48 4.22 10.65 19.69
C TRP A 48 5.24 9.54 19.36
N HIS A 49 4.93 8.71 18.34
CA HIS A 49 5.81 7.63 17.86
C HIS A 49 5.91 7.62 16.33
N PRO A 50 6.99 8.19 15.76
CA PRO A 50 7.22 8.20 14.31
C PRO A 50 7.10 6.83 13.61
N PRO A 51 7.62 5.71 14.16
CA PRO A 51 7.51 4.41 13.48
C PRO A 51 6.09 3.85 13.50
N LEU A 52 5.31 4.04 14.58
CA LEU A 52 3.91 3.60 14.64
C LEU A 52 3.04 4.34 13.63
N PHE A 53 3.28 5.65 13.48
CA PHE A 53 2.59 6.45 12.46
C PHE A 53 2.89 5.96 11.05
N PHE A 54 4.15 5.63 10.76
CA PHE A 54 4.55 5.08 9.45
C PHE A 54 3.85 3.75 9.15
N VAL A 55 3.75 2.86 10.14
CA VAL A 55 3.05 1.57 9.98
C VAL A 55 1.56 1.79 9.72
N ALA A 56 0.90 2.65 10.50
CA ALA A 56 -0.51 2.97 10.30
C ALA A 56 -0.78 3.57 8.92
N LEU A 57 0.09 4.49 8.49
CA LEU A 57 0.00 5.13 7.19
C LEU A 57 0.26 4.14 6.04
N THR A 58 1.20 3.21 6.22
CA THR A 58 1.44 2.10 5.29
C THR A 58 0.22 1.22 5.12
N VAL A 59 -0.44 0.83 6.22
CA VAL A 59 -1.67 0.02 6.18
C VAL A 59 -2.80 0.77 5.48
N LEU A 60 -2.98 2.06 5.78
CA LEU A 60 -4.00 2.91 5.17
C LEU A 60 -3.76 3.05 3.65
N CYS A 61 -2.54 3.40 3.25
CA CYS A 61 -2.17 3.51 1.84
C CYS A 61 -2.30 2.17 1.10
N THR A 62 -1.91 1.07 1.73
CA THR A 62 -2.06 -0.28 1.15
C THR A 62 -3.53 -0.63 0.95
N ARG A 63 -4.42 -0.29 1.89
CA ARG A 63 -5.87 -0.50 1.73
C ARG A 63 -6.46 0.36 0.62
N LEU A 64 -6.04 1.62 0.51
CA LEU A 64 -6.45 2.51 -0.59
C LEU A 64 -6.02 1.95 -1.95
N VAL A 65 -4.76 1.54 -2.06
CA VAL A 65 -4.20 0.95 -3.28
C VAL A 65 -4.91 -0.37 -3.61
N THR A 66 -5.17 -1.21 -2.62
CA THR A 66 -5.92 -2.47 -2.80
C THR A 66 -7.32 -2.20 -3.34
N LEU A 67 -8.02 -1.21 -2.79
CA LEU A 67 -9.37 -0.83 -3.24
C LEU A 67 -9.38 -0.27 -4.66
N LEU A 68 -8.30 0.39 -5.09
CA LEU A 68 -8.12 0.86 -6.46
C LEU A 68 -7.74 -0.26 -7.45
N LEU A 69 -6.91 -1.22 -7.03
CA LEU A 69 -6.47 -2.35 -7.89
C LEU A 69 -7.51 -3.46 -7.98
N ILE A 70 -8.23 -3.73 -6.89
CA ILE A 70 -9.25 -4.77 -6.79
C ILE A 70 -10.54 -4.06 -6.41
N PRO A 71 -11.27 -3.51 -7.41
CA PRO A 71 -12.61 -3.01 -7.15
C PRO A 71 -13.47 -4.22 -6.76
N VAL A 72 -13.89 -4.25 -5.50
CA VAL A 72 -14.85 -5.24 -4.97
C VAL A 72 -16.27 -4.88 -5.39
#